data_AF-A0A7S0MJ16-F1
#
_entry.id   AF-A0A7S0MJ16-F1
#
_cell.length_a   1.000
_cell.length_b   1.000
_cell.length_c   1.000
_cell.angle_alpha   90.00
_cell.angle_beta   90.00
_cell.angle_gamma   90.00
#
_symmetry.space_group_name_H-M   'P 1'
#
loop_
_entity.id
_entity.type
_entity.pdbx_description
1 polymer ?
#
loop_
_entity_poly.entity_id
_entity_poly.type
_entity_poly.pdbx_seq_one_letter_code
_entity_poly.pdbx_strand_id
1 'polypeptide(L)'
;MSSPAEEWARTLPLAQIVADAMPRNDCPHNEQLRHLSRISRDQLAASCDAIMEGLKRTLQEQLDVLKKAYEKLDDQTAAVSNAAEKFRISEMRVGNISDFHEGLAARIGEPHLDFEKAMAAEHCSRGGHQTYFVTGNYSIRTCPANEWAITAEGDHTHADLRHDRRLVMIEELMKKDIVMSAQLARCEVIAVALYTGPMFVRYNAVLRRWPLADYELMKEAGNLYATTISVLVSAVQKIARAMKLREGLRLFRGLGGLMDLPREFFAADPQGRRGFVEWGFMSTTTKRAVAIQYSGVREGRALPTLLEMKVTSVDRGASVAFFSQYPGEEEVLFPPMSFLAPDGQAQLRVTADGVVRLVPARLNLNLNLGTGKLEELLGRRRRSHLASFRFLVGDLGSTLRGIAADERAEERLARDPLRIVYGVTHTVEGLVQRILGLVEEVRASHEETTAERFTDDAAYKGLVTEMLDAGTMAGSVLRLYLEDQSRQIDDVMEMTLQDAHRALIAFRARAMPALEGEARRAAALGLCQLKGLVVERIDEAS
;
A
#
# COMPACT_ATOMS: atom_id res chain seq x y z
N MET A 1 17.26 3.11 -35.35
CA MET A 1 15.85 3.53 -35.19
C MET A 1 15.09 2.93 -36.35
N SER A 2 14.03 2.14 -36.09
CA SER A 2 13.14 1.63 -37.14
C SER A 2 12.45 2.79 -37.84
N SER A 3 12.18 2.66 -39.14
CA SER A 3 11.41 3.69 -39.86
C SER A 3 9.93 3.63 -39.44
N PRO A 4 9.16 4.73 -39.50
CA PRO A 4 7.72 4.71 -39.25
C PRO A 4 6.96 3.68 -40.11
N ALA A 5 7.43 3.45 -41.34
CA ALA A 5 6.88 2.43 -42.23
C ALA A 5 7.14 1.01 -41.72
N GLU A 6 8.34 0.75 -41.19
CA GLU A 6 8.71 -0.53 -40.60
C GLU A 6 7.91 -0.80 -39.31
N GLU A 7 7.68 0.23 -38.50
CA GLU A 7 6.86 0.13 -37.29
C GLU A 7 5.40 -0.11 -37.61
N TRP A 8 4.84 0.56 -38.63
CA TRP A 8 3.48 0.33 -39.09
C TRP A 8 3.31 -1.07 -39.68
N ALA A 9 4.26 -1.56 -40.50
CA ALA A 9 4.20 -2.89 -41.09
C ALA A 9 4.11 -4.01 -40.03
N ARG A 10 4.74 -3.83 -38.87
CA ARG A 10 4.66 -4.78 -37.72
C ARG A 10 3.27 -4.88 -37.10
N THR A 11 2.39 -3.90 -37.33
CA THR A 11 1.00 -3.92 -36.83
C THR A 11 0.05 -4.75 -37.69
N LEU A 12 0.46 -5.11 -38.91
CA LEU A 12 -0.36 -5.89 -39.84
C LEU A 12 -0.49 -7.35 -39.36
N PRO A 13 -1.67 -7.97 -39.44
CA PRO A 13 -1.90 -9.35 -38.99
C PRO A 13 -1.36 -10.38 -39.99
N LEU A 14 -0.09 -10.23 -40.41
CA LEU A 14 0.54 -11.04 -41.46
C LEU A 14 0.47 -12.54 -41.15
N ALA A 15 0.69 -12.93 -39.88
CA ALA A 15 0.58 -14.32 -39.46
C ALA A 15 -0.83 -14.91 -39.67
N GLN A 16 -1.88 -14.12 -39.39
CA GLN A 16 -3.27 -14.56 -39.60
C GLN A 16 -3.59 -14.64 -41.09
N ILE A 17 -3.16 -13.66 -41.89
CA ILE A 17 -3.34 -13.65 -43.34
C ILE A 17 -2.69 -14.89 -43.97
N VAL A 18 -1.48 -15.24 -43.51
CA VAL A 18 -0.81 -16.47 -43.91
C VAL A 18 -1.63 -17.68 -43.47
N ALA A 19 -2.04 -17.76 -42.20
CA ALA A 19 -2.80 -18.90 -41.69
C ALA A 19 -4.13 -19.13 -42.44
N ASP A 20 -4.88 -18.08 -42.77
CA ASP A 20 -6.16 -18.15 -43.46
C ASP A 20 -6.04 -18.61 -44.92
N ALA A 21 -4.91 -18.30 -45.55
CA ALA A 21 -4.62 -18.63 -46.94
C ALA A 21 -4.01 -20.04 -47.10
N MET A 22 -3.48 -20.62 -46.03
CA MET A 22 -2.96 -22.00 -46.06
C MET A 22 -4.10 -23.02 -46.10
N PRO A 23 -3.90 -24.19 -46.73
CA PRO A 23 -4.92 -25.24 -46.77
C PRO A 23 -5.34 -25.65 -45.35
N ARG A 24 -6.65 -25.55 -45.05
CA ARG A 24 -7.22 -25.94 -43.75
C ARG A 24 -7.00 -27.42 -43.48
N ASN A 25 -6.74 -27.76 -42.22
CA ASN A 25 -6.50 -29.14 -41.83
C ASN A 25 -7.12 -29.43 -40.45
N ASP A 26 -8.01 -30.42 -40.38
CA ASP A 26 -8.68 -30.87 -39.14
C ASP A 26 -7.84 -31.89 -38.36
N CYS A 27 -6.52 -31.69 -38.33
CA CYS A 27 -5.56 -32.65 -37.79
C CYS A 27 -5.10 -32.25 -36.37
N PRO A 28 -4.80 -33.21 -35.47
CA PRO A 28 -4.36 -32.92 -34.12
C PRO A 28 -3.11 -32.02 -34.06
N HIS A 29 -2.99 -31.23 -32.99
CA HIS A 29 -1.99 -30.15 -32.86
C HIS A 29 -0.53 -30.61 -33.04
N ASN A 30 -0.23 -31.88 -32.79
CA ASN A 30 1.10 -32.49 -32.90
C ASN A 30 1.48 -32.94 -34.34
N GLU A 31 0.57 -32.86 -35.33
CA GLU A 31 0.82 -33.26 -36.72
C GLU A 31 0.83 -32.09 -37.72
N GLN A 32 0.63 -30.85 -37.25
CA GLN A 32 0.53 -29.65 -38.10
C GLN A 32 1.75 -29.46 -39.03
N LEU A 33 2.97 -29.64 -38.52
CA LEU A 33 4.21 -29.52 -39.31
C LEU A 33 4.35 -30.63 -40.37
N ARG A 34 3.86 -31.85 -40.08
CA ARG A 34 3.85 -32.96 -41.04
C ARG A 34 2.84 -32.75 -42.17
N HIS A 35 1.77 -32.00 -41.92
CA HIS A 35 0.84 -31.61 -42.96
C HIS A 35 1.42 -30.50 -43.84
N LEU A 36 2.03 -29.48 -43.22
CA LEU A 36 2.72 -28.41 -43.95
C LEU A 36 3.82 -28.97 -44.87
N SER A 37 4.52 -30.03 -44.47
CA SER A 37 5.55 -30.68 -45.30
C SER A 37 4.99 -31.46 -46.49
N ARG A 38 3.67 -31.69 -46.56
CA ARG A 38 2.99 -32.42 -47.65
C ARG A 38 2.30 -31.50 -48.66
N ILE A 39 2.32 -30.19 -48.44
CA ILE A 39 1.75 -29.21 -49.37
C ILE A 39 2.51 -29.27 -50.70
N SER A 40 1.78 -29.41 -51.80
CA SER A 40 2.38 -29.42 -53.13
C SER A 40 2.85 -28.02 -53.56
N ARG A 41 3.74 -27.95 -54.55
CA ARG A 41 4.18 -26.65 -55.09
C ARG A 41 3.02 -25.82 -55.64
N ASP A 42 2.02 -26.47 -56.24
CA ASP A 42 0.85 -25.78 -56.79
C ASP A 42 -0.08 -25.25 -55.68
N GLN A 43 -0.24 -26.02 -54.60
CA GLN A 43 -0.99 -25.57 -53.42
C GLN A 43 -0.29 -24.41 -52.70
N LEU A 44 1.04 -24.46 -52.64
CA LEU A 44 1.84 -23.35 -52.09
C LEU A 44 1.68 -22.09 -52.94
N ALA A 45 1.74 -22.21 -54.29
CA ALA A 45 1.53 -21.09 -55.19
C ALA A 45 0.14 -20.46 -55.01
N ALA A 46 -0.92 -21.28 -54.98
CA ALA A 46 -2.27 -20.81 -54.73
C ALA A 46 -2.42 -20.12 -53.35
N SER A 47 -1.73 -20.64 -52.33
CA SER A 47 -1.70 -20.02 -51.00
C SER A 47 -0.99 -18.67 -51.04
N CYS A 48 0.12 -18.54 -51.77
CA CYS A 48 0.82 -17.26 -51.96
C CYS A 48 -0.06 -16.21 -52.66
N ASP A 49 -0.81 -16.60 -53.69
CA ASP A 49 -1.75 -15.69 -54.37
C ASP A 49 -2.85 -15.22 -53.40
N ALA A 50 -3.41 -16.14 -52.60
CA ALA A 50 -4.39 -15.80 -51.58
C ALA A 50 -3.82 -14.91 -50.46
N ILE A 51 -2.56 -15.10 -50.06
CA ILE A 51 -1.86 -14.22 -49.10
C ILE A 51 -1.74 -12.80 -49.69
N MET A 52 -1.33 -12.68 -50.95
CA MET A 52 -1.16 -11.39 -51.60
C MET A 52 -2.49 -10.63 -51.71
N GLU A 53 -3.58 -11.32 -52.07
CA GLU A 53 -4.90 -10.71 -52.13
C GLU A 53 -5.42 -10.34 -50.73
N GLY A 54 -5.22 -11.20 -49.73
CA GLY A 54 -5.57 -10.92 -48.34
C GLY A 54 -4.79 -9.74 -47.75
N LEU A 55 -3.49 -9.65 -48.06
CA LEU A 55 -2.64 -8.52 -47.68
C LEU A 55 -3.11 -7.23 -48.34
N LYS A 56 -3.37 -7.25 -49.65
CA LYS A 56 -3.87 -6.09 -50.41
C LYS A 56 -5.19 -5.58 -49.82
N ARG A 57 -6.16 -6.46 -49.56
CA ARG A 57 -7.42 -6.10 -48.92
C ARG A 57 -7.20 -5.47 -47.54
N THR A 58 -6.37 -6.08 -46.71
CA THR A 58 -6.06 -5.57 -45.37
C THR A 58 -5.39 -4.20 -45.42
N LEU A 59 -4.45 -3.98 -46.34
CA LEU A 59 -3.80 -2.69 -46.54
C LEU A 59 -4.77 -1.60 -46.98
N GLN A 60 -5.70 -1.93 -47.89
CA GLN A 60 -6.75 -1.01 -48.35
C GLN A 60 -7.70 -0.65 -47.21
N GLU A 61 -8.18 -1.64 -46.45
CA GLU A 61 -9.03 -1.41 -45.29
C GLU A 61 -8.33 -0.53 -44.23
N GLN A 62 -7.06 -0.82 -43.91
CA GLN A 62 -6.29 0.00 -42.98
C GLN A 62 -6.08 1.43 -43.50
N LEU A 63 -5.82 1.60 -44.80
CA LEU A 63 -5.67 2.92 -45.41
C LEU A 63 -6.96 3.72 -45.36
N ASP A 64 -8.11 3.11 -45.67
CA ASP A 64 -9.42 3.76 -45.63
C ASP A 64 -9.82 4.10 -44.19
N VAL A 65 -9.50 3.23 -43.24
CA VAL A 65 -9.63 3.48 -41.81
C VAL A 65 -8.79 4.69 -41.39
N LEU A 66 -7.52 4.75 -41.80
CA LEU A 66 -6.63 5.85 -41.49
C LEU A 66 -7.10 7.15 -42.13
N LYS A 67 -7.51 7.13 -43.41
CA LYS A 67 -8.06 8.30 -44.10
C LYS A 67 -9.29 8.84 -43.36
N LYS A 68 -10.27 7.98 -43.05
CA LYS A 68 -11.46 8.38 -42.27
C LYS A 68 -11.10 8.86 -40.86
N ALA A 69 -10.06 8.30 -40.25
CA ALA A 69 -9.57 8.73 -38.95
C ALA A 69 -8.99 10.14 -39.01
N TYR A 70 -8.12 10.40 -39.98
CA TYR A 70 -7.46 11.68 -40.19
C TYR A 70 -8.41 12.74 -40.73
N GLU A 71 -9.35 12.41 -41.61
CA GLU A 71 -10.44 13.30 -42.02
C GLU A 71 -11.26 13.75 -40.81
N LYS A 72 -11.67 12.81 -39.93
CA LYS A 72 -12.36 13.16 -38.68
C LYS A 72 -11.48 13.97 -37.74
N LEU A 73 -10.18 13.68 -37.67
CA LEU A 73 -9.23 14.42 -36.82
C LEU A 73 -9.00 15.83 -37.36
N ASP A 74 -8.91 16.00 -38.67
CA ASP A 74 -8.75 17.28 -39.35
C ASP A 74 -10.02 18.12 -39.23
N ASP A 75 -11.20 17.52 -39.39
CA ASP A 75 -12.51 18.15 -39.15
C ASP A 75 -12.64 18.59 -37.68
N GLN A 76 -12.20 17.75 -36.73
CA GLN A 76 -12.15 18.09 -35.31
C GLN A 76 -11.13 19.22 -35.05
N THR A 77 -9.95 19.17 -35.66
CA THR A 77 -8.89 20.17 -35.49
C THR A 77 -9.31 21.53 -36.07
N ALA A 78 -10.01 21.52 -37.21
CA ALA A 78 -10.60 22.71 -37.83
C ALA A 78 -11.76 23.30 -37.01
N ALA A 79 -12.57 22.46 -36.34
CA ALA A 79 -13.58 22.93 -35.37
C ALA A 79 -12.95 23.46 -34.07
N VAL A 80 -11.80 22.93 -33.67
CA VAL A 80 -11.05 23.26 -32.44
C VAL A 80 -10.21 24.54 -32.58
N SER A 81 -9.78 24.93 -33.78
CA SER A 81 -8.98 26.17 -33.98
C SER A 81 -9.70 27.45 -33.56
N ASN A 82 -11.02 27.40 -33.33
CA ASN A 82 -11.83 28.50 -32.83
C ASN A 82 -12.05 28.49 -31.29
N ALA A 83 -11.48 27.54 -30.53
CA ALA A 83 -11.65 27.44 -29.07
C ALA A 83 -10.33 27.05 -28.36
N ALA A 84 -9.41 28.00 -28.23
CA ALA A 84 -7.99 27.78 -27.94
C ALA A 84 -7.61 27.24 -26.53
N GLU A 85 -8.50 27.17 -25.55
CA GLU A 85 -8.14 26.71 -24.18
C GLU A 85 -8.66 25.31 -23.81
N LYS A 86 -9.77 24.84 -24.39
CA LYS A 86 -10.46 23.61 -23.95
C LYS A 86 -9.80 22.30 -24.44
N PHE A 87 -8.83 22.40 -25.35
CA PHE A 87 -8.25 21.25 -26.08
C PHE A 87 -6.74 21.08 -25.89
N ARG A 88 -6.14 21.76 -24.90
CA ARG A 88 -4.71 21.59 -24.58
C ARG A 88 -4.47 20.20 -24.01
N ILE A 89 -3.83 19.32 -24.77
CA ILE A 89 -3.39 18.00 -24.28
C ILE A 89 -2.30 18.24 -23.24
N SER A 90 -2.51 17.72 -22.04
CA SER A 90 -1.52 17.76 -20.96
C SER A 90 -0.89 16.39 -20.79
N GLU A 91 0.38 16.34 -20.39
CA GLU A 91 1.01 15.08 -20.03
C GLU A 91 0.46 14.60 -18.69
N MET A 92 0.12 13.31 -18.60
CA MET A 92 -0.37 12.72 -17.36
C MET A 92 0.69 12.85 -16.27
N ARG A 93 0.29 13.34 -15.10
CA ARG A 93 1.18 13.35 -13.92
C ARG A 93 1.29 11.92 -13.38
N VAL A 94 2.51 11.43 -13.28
CA VAL A 94 2.81 10.05 -12.93
C VAL A 94 3.99 9.95 -11.96
N GLY A 95 4.05 8.83 -11.26
CA GLY A 95 5.19 8.47 -10.42
C GLY A 95 6.31 7.77 -11.17
N ASN A 96 7.44 7.68 -10.50
CA ASN A 96 8.64 6.99 -10.97
C ASN A 96 8.85 5.69 -10.17
N ILE A 97 9.93 4.96 -10.47
CA ILE A 97 10.21 3.69 -9.80
C ILE A 97 10.55 3.85 -8.29
N SER A 98 11.01 5.02 -7.83
CA SER A 98 11.21 5.29 -6.40
C SER A 98 9.88 5.27 -5.66
N ASP A 99 8.85 5.91 -6.23
CA ASP A 99 7.49 5.86 -5.69
C ASP A 99 7.01 4.41 -5.52
N PHE A 100 7.34 3.52 -6.48
CA PHE A 100 7.00 2.10 -6.38
C PHE A 100 7.68 1.42 -5.18
N HIS A 101 8.92 1.79 -4.83
CA HIS A 101 9.67 1.17 -3.75
C HIS A 101 9.40 1.78 -2.37
N GLU A 102 9.15 3.09 -2.29
CA GLU A 102 8.82 3.79 -1.03
C GLU A 102 7.45 3.38 -0.48
N GLY A 103 6.52 2.99 -1.37
CA GLY A 103 5.23 2.45 -1.00
C GLY A 103 4.20 3.50 -0.58
N LEU A 104 3.06 3.03 -0.08
CA LEU A 104 1.89 3.87 0.19
C LEU A 104 2.07 4.77 1.41
N ALA A 105 2.70 4.25 2.47
CA ALA A 105 2.85 4.96 3.74
C ALA A 105 3.68 6.24 3.61
N ALA A 106 4.72 6.24 2.76
CA ALA A 106 5.50 7.44 2.44
C ALA A 106 4.64 8.55 1.80
N ARG A 107 3.50 8.18 1.21
CA ARG A 107 2.66 9.10 0.45
C ARG A 107 1.53 9.72 1.25
N ILE A 108 0.85 8.92 2.09
CA ILE A 108 -0.34 9.32 2.85
C ILE A 108 -0.21 9.14 4.36
N GLY A 109 0.92 8.61 4.85
CA GLY A 109 1.13 8.27 6.26
C GLY A 109 0.73 6.83 6.59
N GLU A 110 1.01 6.42 7.83
CA GLU A 110 0.62 5.11 8.35
C GLU A 110 -0.87 5.12 8.76
N PRO A 111 -1.62 4.02 8.52
CA PRO A 111 -3.02 3.93 8.93
C PRO A 111 -3.16 3.77 10.44
N HIS A 112 -4.32 4.15 10.98
CA HIS A 112 -4.70 3.80 12.34
C HIS A 112 -5.02 2.29 12.43
N LEU A 113 -4.86 1.67 13.61
CA LEU A 113 -5.11 0.24 13.82
C LEU A 113 -6.55 -0.09 14.23
N ASP A 114 -7.26 0.87 14.83
CA ASP A 114 -8.73 0.84 14.95
C ASP A 114 -9.35 1.36 13.64
N PHE A 115 -9.42 0.47 12.64
CA PHE A 115 -9.70 0.82 11.25
C PHE A 115 -11.06 1.50 11.06
N GLU A 116 -12.14 0.87 11.51
CA GLU A 116 -13.50 1.35 11.21
C GLU A 116 -13.79 2.69 11.91
N LYS A 117 -13.38 2.82 13.18
CA LYS A 117 -13.53 4.08 13.94
C LYS A 117 -12.72 5.22 13.31
N ALA A 118 -11.49 4.94 12.89
CA ALA A 118 -10.66 5.94 12.23
C ALA A 118 -11.19 6.31 10.83
N MET A 119 -11.71 5.35 10.07
CA MET A 119 -12.40 5.62 8.80
C MET A 119 -13.63 6.52 9.03
N ALA A 120 -14.45 6.23 10.04
CA ALA A 120 -15.58 7.09 10.41
C ALA A 120 -15.11 8.51 10.76
N ALA A 121 -14.04 8.63 11.55
CA ALA A 121 -13.47 9.93 11.88
C ALA A 121 -12.96 10.69 10.64
N GLU A 122 -12.26 10.02 9.72
CA GLU A 122 -11.81 10.60 8.44
C GLU A 122 -12.98 11.16 7.59
N HIS A 123 -14.19 10.60 7.72
CA HIS A 123 -15.36 11.03 6.95
C HIS A 123 -16.35 11.90 7.70
N CYS A 124 -16.35 11.90 9.04
CA CYS A 124 -17.40 12.54 9.84
C CYS A 124 -16.90 13.59 10.82
N SER A 125 -15.61 13.64 11.15
CA SER A 125 -15.11 14.56 12.19
C SER A 125 -13.78 15.25 11.86
N ARG A 126 -12.89 14.63 11.07
CA ARG A 126 -11.62 15.23 10.65
C ARG A 126 -11.85 16.38 9.67
N GLY A 127 -10.84 17.24 9.50
CA GLY A 127 -10.96 18.39 8.62
C GLY A 127 -11.36 18.00 7.19
N GLY A 128 -12.13 18.86 6.53
CA GLY A 128 -12.61 18.64 5.16
C GLY A 128 -13.81 17.70 5.02
N HIS A 129 -14.31 17.10 6.12
CA HIS A 129 -15.42 16.11 6.08
C HIS A 129 -16.76 16.66 5.53
N GLN A 130 -17.01 17.97 5.65
CA GLN A 130 -18.20 18.64 5.09
C GLN A 130 -17.90 19.36 3.77
N THR A 131 -16.67 19.27 3.24
CA THR A 131 -16.31 20.00 2.02
C THR A 131 -16.87 19.31 0.78
N TYR A 132 -17.85 19.96 0.18
CA TYR A 132 -18.52 19.46 -1.02
C TYR A 132 -17.57 19.37 -2.22
N PHE A 133 -17.79 18.35 -3.04
CA PHE A 133 -17.15 18.15 -4.35
C PHE A 133 -18.17 17.62 -5.35
N VAL A 134 -17.78 17.62 -6.63
CA VAL A 134 -18.62 17.12 -7.73
C VAL A 134 -17.86 16.05 -8.50
N THR A 135 -18.49 14.89 -8.72
CA THR A 135 -17.89 13.84 -9.55
C THR A 135 -17.88 14.26 -11.02
N GLY A 136 -16.76 14.08 -11.72
CA GLY A 136 -16.66 14.43 -13.14
C GLY A 136 -17.60 13.63 -14.05
N ASN A 137 -17.72 12.31 -13.81
CA ASN A 137 -18.47 11.41 -14.69
C ASN A 137 -19.98 11.42 -14.45
N TYR A 138 -20.38 11.57 -13.18
CA TYR A 138 -21.79 11.46 -12.78
C TYR A 138 -22.40 12.80 -12.33
N SER A 139 -21.63 13.89 -12.31
CA SER A 139 -22.09 15.20 -11.82
C SER A 139 -22.85 15.18 -10.47
N ILE A 140 -22.53 14.20 -9.60
CA ILE A 140 -23.07 14.08 -8.25
C ILE A 140 -22.34 15.06 -7.35
N ARG A 141 -23.09 15.92 -6.66
CA ARG A 141 -22.56 16.86 -5.66
C ARG A 141 -22.77 16.29 -4.27
N THR A 142 -21.67 16.03 -3.55
CA THR A 142 -21.70 15.40 -2.22
C THR A 142 -20.51 15.82 -1.37
N CYS A 143 -20.42 15.35 -0.13
CA CYS A 143 -19.28 15.53 0.77
C CYS A 143 -18.94 14.21 1.49
N PRO A 144 -17.74 14.08 2.09
CA PRO A 144 -17.33 12.86 2.79
C PRO A 144 -18.33 12.37 3.84
N ALA A 145 -18.91 13.27 4.65
CA ALA A 145 -19.86 12.91 5.70
C ALA A 145 -21.15 12.30 5.13
N ASN A 146 -21.69 12.88 4.05
CA ASN A 146 -22.88 12.35 3.39
C ASN A 146 -22.60 10.96 2.81
N GLU A 147 -21.46 10.77 2.14
CA GLU A 147 -21.12 9.47 1.54
C GLU A 147 -20.89 8.38 2.59
N TRP A 148 -20.36 8.74 3.77
CA TRP A 148 -20.29 7.83 4.91
C TRP A 148 -21.68 7.45 5.42
N ALA A 149 -22.55 8.42 5.69
CA ALA A 149 -23.92 8.16 6.14
C ALA A 149 -24.69 7.26 5.15
N ILE A 150 -24.58 7.56 3.85
CA ILE A 150 -25.20 6.77 2.78
C ILE A 150 -24.67 5.34 2.74
N THR A 151 -23.35 5.18 2.82
CA THR A 151 -22.69 3.89 2.53
C THR A 151 -22.54 3.02 3.76
N ALA A 152 -22.05 3.57 4.87
CA ALA A 152 -21.71 2.82 6.08
C ALA A 152 -22.88 2.71 7.08
N GLU A 153 -23.78 3.68 7.10
CA GLU A 153 -24.92 3.76 8.03
C GLU A 153 -26.27 3.44 7.35
N GLY A 154 -26.32 3.51 6.01
CA GLY A 154 -27.54 3.30 5.24
C GLY A 154 -28.52 4.46 5.27
N ASP A 155 -28.08 5.66 5.67
CA ASP A 155 -28.88 6.87 5.64
C ASP A 155 -28.89 7.46 4.22
N HIS A 156 -30.01 7.26 3.52
CA HIS A 156 -30.18 7.71 2.15
C HIS A 156 -30.75 9.13 2.02
N THR A 157 -30.82 9.92 3.11
CA THR A 157 -31.37 11.29 3.10
C THR A 157 -30.72 12.19 2.05
N HIS A 158 -29.41 12.03 1.82
CA HIS A 158 -28.63 12.81 0.85
C HIS A 158 -28.24 12.02 -0.41
N ALA A 159 -28.86 10.85 -0.64
CA ALA A 159 -28.50 9.99 -1.76
C ALA A 159 -28.97 10.56 -3.11
N ASP A 160 -28.06 10.63 -4.07
CA ASP A 160 -28.36 10.93 -5.48
C ASP A 160 -28.28 9.65 -6.30
N LEU A 161 -29.43 9.16 -6.77
CA LEU A 161 -29.58 7.87 -7.46
C LEU A 161 -29.56 7.97 -9.01
N ARG A 162 -29.15 9.12 -9.55
CA ARG A 162 -28.99 9.30 -11.01
C ARG A 162 -27.88 8.38 -11.56
N HIS A 163 -27.87 8.21 -12.88
CA HIS A 163 -26.84 7.46 -13.61
C HIS A 163 -26.73 5.98 -13.19
N ASP A 164 -27.88 5.36 -12.90
CA ASP A 164 -27.99 3.95 -12.50
C ASP A 164 -27.20 3.60 -11.22
N ARG A 165 -26.97 4.59 -10.36
CA ARG A 165 -26.33 4.39 -9.06
C ARG A 165 -27.21 3.51 -8.17
N ARG A 166 -26.66 2.38 -7.73
CA ARG A 166 -27.31 1.42 -6.85
C ARG A 166 -26.66 1.42 -5.48
N LEU A 167 -27.47 1.58 -4.43
CA LEU A 167 -27.04 1.47 -3.05
C LEU A 167 -27.46 0.12 -2.48
N VAL A 168 -26.56 -0.53 -1.73
CA VAL A 168 -26.80 -1.81 -1.06
C VAL A 168 -26.24 -1.69 0.35
N MET A 169 -27.02 -2.14 1.34
CA MET A 169 -26.60 -2.11 2.74
C MET A 169 -25.35 -2.96 2.96
N ILE A 170 -24.43 -2.50 3.80
CA ILE A 170 -23.19 -3.22 4.11
C ILE A 170 -23.50 -4.61 4.65
N GLU A 171 -24.53 -4.74 5.49
CA GLU A 171 -24.95 -6.00 6.10
C GLU A 171 -25.47 -7.01 5.06
N GLU A 172 -25.97 -6.54 3.91
CA GLU A 172 -26.34 -7.39 2.78
C GLU A 172 -25.12 -7.78 1.93
N LEU A 173 -24.18 -6.85 1.72
CA LEU A 173 -22.92 -7.13 1.05
C LEU A 173 -22.09 -8.16 1.84
N MET A 174 -22.08 -8.07 3.16
CA MET A 174 -21.37 -9.00 4.04
C MET A 174 -21.83 -10.46 3.90
N LYS A 175 -23.05 -10.69 3.38
CA LYS A 175 -23.60 -12.03 3.15
C LYS A 175 -23.16 -12.66 1.82
N LYS A 176 -22.40 -11.96 0.98
CA LYS A 176 -21.98 -12.47 -0.33
C LYS A 176 -20.85 -13.49 -0.20
N ASP A 177 -20.89 -14.54 -1.02
CA ASP A 177 -19.86 -15.60 -1.06
C ASP A 177 -18.44 -15.05 -1.23
N ILE A 178 -18.28 -13.97 -2.00
CA ILE A 178 -16.98 -13.34 -2.21
C ILE A 178 -16.43 -12.70 -0.94
N VAL A 179 -17.27 -12.14 -0.06
CA VAL A 179 -16.86 -11.59 1.25
C VAL A 179 -16.37 -12.71 2.14
N MET A 180 -17.14 -13.80 2.22
CA MET A 180 -16.80 -14.95 3.07
C MET A 180 -15.53 -15.66 2.57
N SER A 181 -15.44 -15.94 1.27
CA SER A 181 -14.30 -16.65 0.68
C SER A 181 -13.01 -15.83 0.67
N ALA A 182 -13.08 -14.51 0.50
CA ALA A 182 -11.93 -13.62 0.58
C ALA A 182 -11.62 -13.15 2.02
N GLN A 183 -12.44 -13.54 3.00
CA GLN A 183 -12.34 -13.16 4.42
C GLN A 183 -12.25 -11.63 4.59
N LEU A 184 -13.20 -10.92 3.97
CA LEU A 184 -13.29 -9.47 4.08
C LEU A 184 -13.91 -9.07 5.42
N ALA A 185 -13.29 -8.10 6.08
CA ALA A 185 -13.86 -7.42 7.24
C ALA A 185 -14.92 -6.39 6.79
N ARG A 186 -15.79 -5.99 7.73
CA ARG A 186 -16.84 -4.98 7.48
C ARG A 186 -16.26 -3.67 6.94
N CYS A 187 -15.18 -3.18 7.56
CA CYS A 187 -14.49 -1.96 7.12
C CYS A 187 -13.91 -2.07 5.70
N GLU A 188 -13.45 -3.26 5.28
CA GLU A 188 -12.98 -3.50 3.91
C GLU A 188 -14.13 -3.38 2.89
N VAL A 189 -15.31 -3.92 3.23
CA VAL A 189 -16.52 -3.80 2.40
C VAL A 189 -16.98 -2.34 2.29
N ILE A 190 -16.95 -1.60 3.40
CA ILE A 190 -17.25 -0.15 3.42
C ILE A 190 -16.29 0.61 2.51
N ALA A 191 -14.98 0.35 2.62
CA ALA A 191 -13.98 1.06 1.84
C ALA A 191 -14.17 0.87 0.32
N VAL A 192 -14.49 -0.36 -0.12
CA VAL A 192 -14.79 -0.64 -1.53
C VAL A 192 -16.09 0.04 -1.97
N ALA A 193 -17.14 -0.03 -1.16
CA ALA A 193 -18.42 0.62 -1.48
C ALA A 193 -18.28 2.15 -1.56
N LEU A 194 -17.50 2.78 -0.68
CA LEU A 194 -17.20 4.21 -0.73
C LEU A 194 -16.41 4.57 -2.00
N TYR A 195 -15.35 3.82 -2.31
CA TYR A 195 -14.52 4.07 -3.49
C TYR A 195 -15.31 3.99 -4.78
N THR A 196 -16.15 2.96 -4.94
CA THR A 196 -16.97 2.78 -6.14
C THR A 196 -18.11 3.81 -6.25
N GLY A 197 -18.42 4.50 -5.15
CA GLY A 197 -19.23 5.71 -5.13
C GLY A 197 -18.40 6.98 -5.38
N PRO A 198 -18.94 8.17 -5.08
CA PRO A 198 -18.25 9.45 -5.31
C PRO A 198 -16.88 9.62 -4.65
N MET A 199 -16.55 8.87 -3.59
CA MET A 199 -15.32 9.09 -2.82
C MET A 199 -14.03 8.76 -3.57
N PHE A 200 -14.06 8.05 -4.70
CA PHE A 200 -12.86 7.89 -5.56
C PHE A 200 -12.22 9.24 -5.92
N VAL A 201 -13.00 10.31 -6.01
CA VAL A 201 -12.51 11.66 -6.34
C VAL A 201 -11.52 12.13 -5.28
N ARG A 202 -11.91 12.07 -3.99
CA ARG A 202 -11.08 12.52 -2.88
C ARG A 202 -9.87 11.60 -2.66
N TYR A 203 -10.08 10.29 -2.68
CA TYR A 203 -8.99 9.33 -2.45
C TYR A 203 -7.94 9.42 -3.54
N ASN A 204 -8.35 9.42 -4.81
CA ASN A 204 -7.40 9.55 -5.91
C ASN A 204 -6.79 10.96 -5.99
N ALA A 205 -7.48 12.02 -5.55
CA ALA A 205 -6.89 13.36 -5.51
C ALA A 205 -5.76 13.46 -4.47
N VAL A 206 -5.97 12.87 -3.28
CA VAL A 206 -4.93 12.79 -2.24
C VAL A 206 -3.75 11.95 -2.72
N LEU A 207 -4.01 10.78 -3.31
CA LEU A 207 -2.98 9.91 -3.86
C LEU A 207 -2.21 10.58 -5.00
N ARG A 208 -2.88 11.20 -5.97
CA ARG A 208 -2.21 11.88 -7.09
C ARG A 208 -1.61 13.23 -6.71
N ARG A 209 -1.98 13.78 -5.54
CA ARG A 209 -1.73 15.17 -5.14
C ARG A 209 -2.24 16.16 -6.20
N TRP A 210 -3.38 15.83 -6.81
CA TRP A 210 -3.97 16.55 -7.94
C TRP A 210 -5.48 16.28 -8.08
N PRO A 211 -6.33 17.28 -8.39
CA PRO A 211 -6.04 18.70 -8.55
C PRO A 211 -5.40 19.31 -7.31
N LEU A 212 -4.47 20.26 -7.51
CA LEU A 212 -3.68 20.81 -6.39
C LEU A 212 -4.56 21.44 -5.31
N ALA A 213 -5.62 22.14 -5.71
CA ALA A 213 -6.58 22.74 -4.78
C ALA A 213 -7.27 21.71 -3.88
N ASP A 214 -7.67 20.56 -4.44
CA ASP A 214 -8.31 19.49 -3.67
C ASP A 214 -7.30 18.82 -2.72
N TYR A 215 -6.06 18.63 -3.17
CA TYR A 215 -5.02 18.04 -2.35
C TYR A 215 -4.62 18.95 -1.17
N GLU A 216 -4.30 20.22 -1.43
CA GLU A 216 -3.88 21.14 -0.38
C GLU A 216 -5.00 21.38 0.63
N LEU A 217 -6.28 21.48 0.19
CA LEU A 217 -7.43 21.51 1.09
C LEU A 217 -7.42 20.35 2.09
N MET A 218 -7.27 19.12 1.61
CA MET A 218 -7.31 17.94 2.48
C MET A 218 -6.06 17.81 3.36
N LYS A 219 -4.91 18.22 2.84
CA LYS A 219 -3.63 18.22 3.56
C LYS A 219 -3.59 19.24 4.68
N GLU A 220 -3.99 20.49 4.42
CA GLU A 220 -4.12 21.56 5.43
C GLU A 220 -5.14 21.19 6.50
N ALA A 221 -6.19 20.47 6.11
CA ALA A 221 -7.20 19.94 7.00
C ALA A 221 -6.73 18.71 7.82
N GLY A 222 -5.50 18.22 7.59
CA GLY A 222 -4.93 17.08 8.30
C GLY A 222 -5.63 15.74 8.01
N ASN A 223 -6.22 15.58 6.82
CA ASN A 223 -7.07 14.44 6.49
C ASN A 223 -6.72 13.86 5.11
N LEU A 224 -5.69 13.03 5.07
CA LEU A 224 -5.24 12.33 3.85
C LEU A 224 -5.86 10.94 3.66
N TYR A 225 -6.91 10.60 4.43
CA TYR A 225 -7.60 9.30 4.36
C TYR A 225 -6.67 8.08 4.50
N ALA A 226 -5.60 8.20 5.28
CA ALA A 226 -4.56 7.18 5.40
C ALA A 226 -5.13 5.80 5.77
N THR A 227 -6.09 5.78 6.70
CA THR A 227 -6.71 4.54 7.17
C THR A 227 -7.64 3.97 6.10
N THR A 228 -8.56 4.77 5.58
CA THR A 228 -9.52 4.33 4.56
C THR A 228 -8.83 3.79 3.31
N ILE A 229 -7.82 4.50 2.81
CA ILE A 229 -7.07 4.09 1.62
C ILE A 229 -6.31 2.79 1.89
N SER A 230 -5.68 2.64 3.06
CA SER A 230 -4.98 1.39 3.43
C SER A 230 -5.93 0.21 3.56
N VAL A 231 -7.10 0.41 4.17
CA VAL A 231 -8.17 -0.60 4.27
C VAL A 231 -8.67 -1.00 2.88
N LEU A 232 -8.84 -0.03 1.98
CA LEU A 232 -9.22 -0.29 0.59
C LEU A 232 -8.15 -1.10 -0.15
N VAL A 233 -6.86 -0.81 0.05
CA VAL A 233 -5.77 -1.62 -0.51
C VAL A 233 -5.86 -3.06 -0.03
N SER A 234 -6.07 -3.29 1.27
CA SER A 234 -6.26 -4.64 1.83
C SER A 234 -7.44 -5.36 1.16
N ALA A 235 -8.59 -4.67 1.04
CA ALA A 235 -9.78 -5.20 0.38
C ALA A 235 -9.51 -5.61 -1.07
N VAL A 236 -8.89 -4.72 -1.86
CA VAL A 236 -8.53 -4.97 -3.26
C VAL A 236 -7.59 -6.17 -3.37
N GLN A 237 -6.56 -6.26 -2.52
CA GLN A 237 -5.63 -7.40 -2.54
C GLN A 237 -6.33 -8.73 -2.21
N LYS A 238 -7.24 -8.75 -1.23
CA LYS A 238 -8.02 -9.94 -0.86
C LYS A 238 -8.98 -10.35 -1.99
N ILE A 239 -9.74 -9.41 -2.56
CA ILE A 239 -10.67 -9.67 -3.66
C ILE A 239 -9.94 -10.15 -4.92
N ALA A 240 -8.82 -9.51 -5.27
CA ALA A 240 -8.02 -9.89 -6.44
C ALA A 240 -7.57 -11.35 -6.40
N ARG A 241 -7.24 -11.87 -5.20
CA ARG A 241 -6.86 -13.29 -5.03
C ARG A 241 -8.02 -14.25 -5.31
N ALA A 242 -9.24 -13.84 -5.02
CA ALA A 242 -10.47 -14.60 -5.27
C ALA A 242 -11.03 -14.41 -6.70
N MET A 243 -10.45 -13.50 -7.50
CA MET A 243 -10.91 -13.26 -8.87
C MET A 243 -10.73 -14.51 -9.74
N LYS A 244 -11.83 -14.94 -10.39
CA LYS A 244 -11.83 -16.02 -11.38
C LYS A 244 -11.24 -15.53 -12.69
N LEU A 245 -10.17 -16.17 -13.15
CA LEU A 245 -9.54 -15.88 -14.43
C LEU A 245 -10.20 -16.71 -15.53
N ARG A 246 -10.50 -16.06 -16.65
CA ARG A 246 -10.95 -16.70 -17.89
C ARG A 246 -9.83 -16.58 -18.92
N GLU A 247 -9.68 -17.59 -19.77
CA GLU A 247 -8.71 -17.53 -20.85
C GLU A 247 -9.00 -16.33 -21.76
N GLY A 248 -7.95 -15.58 -22.14
CA GLY A 248 -8.07 -14.40 -22.98
C GLY A 248 -8.69 -13.16 -22.33
N LEU A 249 -8.92 -13.15 -21.01
CA LEU A 249 -9.48 -11.99 -20.31
C LEU A 249 -8.62 -10.73 -20.50
N ARG A 250 -9.28 -9.66 -20.98
CA ARG A 250 -8.69 -8.34 -21.23
C ARG A 250 -9.42 -7.29 -20.42
N LEU A 251 -8.66 -6.33 -19.89
CA LEU A 251 -9.19 -5.18 -19.17
C LEU A 251 -8.91 -3.92 -19.96
N PHE A 252 -9.86 -2.99 -19.91
CA PHE A 252 -9.85 -1.76 -20.68
C PHE A 252 -10.00 -0.54 -19.78
N ARG A 253 -9.33 0.56 -20.11
CA ARG A 253 -9.48 1.85 -19.43
C ARG A 253 -9.40 3.00 -20.42
N GLY A 254 -10.38 3.90 -20.40
CA GLY A 254 -10.33 5.16 -21.12
C GLY A 254 -9.53 6.22 -20.36
N LEU A 255 -8.77 7.06 -21.07
CA LEU A 255 -7.96 8.13 -20.47
C LEU A 255 -8.57 9.54 -20.64
N GLY A 256 -9.84 9.61 -21.04
CA GLY A 256 -10.58 10.85 -21.22
C GLY A 256 -10.12 11.71 -22.39
N GLY A 257 -8.96 11.50 -23.01
CA GLY A 257 -8.54 12.19 -24.23
C GLY A 257 -8.15 13.67 -24.09
N LEU A 258 -8.03 14.17 -22.85
CA LEU A 258 -7.39 15.47 -22.53
C LEU A 258 -5.97 15.31 -21.98
N MET A 259 -5.54 14.07 -21.74
CA MET A 259 -4.22 13.74 -21.23
C MET A 259 -3.57 12.67 -22.11
N ASP A 260 -2.28 12.84 -22.40
CA ASP A 260 -1.45 11.80 -23.02
C ASP A 260 -0.69 11.02 -21.94
N LEU A 261 -0.33 9.78 -22.27
CA LEU A 261 0.60 9.00 -21.47
C LEU A 261 1.96 9.70 -21.41
N PRO A 262 2.68 9.56 -20.29
CA PRO A 262 3.96 10.23 -20.09
C PRO A 262 5.02 9.72 -21.08
N ARG A 263 5.99 10.56 -21.42
CA ARG A 263 7.07 10.24 -22.35
C ARG A 263 7.81 8.96 -21.97
N GLU A 264 8.01 8.72 -20.68
CA GLU A 264 8.67 7.55 -20.10
C GLU A 264 7.93 6.24 -20.39
N PHE A 265 6.64 6.30 -20.73
CA PHE A 265 5.90 5.13 -21.19
C PHE A 265 6.38 4.66 -22.56
N PHE A 266 6.71 5.60 -23.46
CA PHE A 266 7.08 5.29 -24.84
C PHE A 266 8.59 5.22 -25.03
N ALA A 267 9.34 6.15 -24.44
CA ALA A 267 10.78 6.28 -24.58
C ALA A 267 11.51 5.56 -23.44
N ALA A 268 12.42 4.67 -23.79
CA ALA A 268 13.28 4.02 -22.82
C ALA A 268 14.33 4.98 -22.26
N ASP A 269 14.62 4.84 -20.97
CA ASP A 269 15.74 5.52 -20.32
C ASP A 269 17.10 4.94 -20.80
N PRO A 270 18.25 5.50 -20.37
CA PRO A 270 19.57 4.99 -20.75
C PRO A 270 19.83 3.52 -20.39
N GLN A 271 19.05 2.95 -19.48
CA GLN A 271 19.12 1.56 -19.04
C GLN A 271 18.06 0.67 -19.73
N GLY A 272 17.31 1.20 -20.70
CA GLY A 272 16.30 0.46 -21.45
C GLY A 272 14.94 0.33 -20.74
N ARG A 273 14.74 1.00 -19.60
CA ARG A 273 13.52 0.90 -18.79
C ARG A 273 12.44 1.84 -19.32
N ARG A 274 11.18 1.38 -19.29
CA ARG A 274 9.98 2.14 -19.70
C ARG A 274 8.85 1.92 -18.72
N GLY A 275 7.94 2.88 -18.68
CA GLY A 275 6.74 2.84 -17.86
C GLY A 275 6.72 3.90 -16.77
N PHE A 276 5.69 3.85 -15.95
CA PHE A 276 5.45 4.81 -14.89
C PHE A 276 4.62 4.20 -13.76
N VAL A 277 4.56 4.88 -12.62
CA VAL A 277 3.70 4.50 -11.49
C VAL A 277 2.40 5.31 -11.53
N GLU A 278 1.26 4.62 -11.51
CA GLU A 278 -0.02 5.26 -11.20
C GLU A 278 -0.15 5.37 -9.68
N TRP A 279 -0.23 6.61 -9.17
CA TRP A 279 -0.37 6.83 -7.73
C TRP A 279 -1.77 6.53 -7.21
N GLY A 280 -2.81 6.77 -8.01
CA GLY A 280 -4.19 6.50 -7.62
C GLY A 280 -4.56 5.03 -7.78
N PHE A 281 -5.73 4.64 -7.28
CA PHE A 281 -6.32 3.39 -7.70
C PHE A 281 -6.69 3.47 -9.19
N MET A 282 -6.47 2.37 -9.91
CA MET A 282 -6.77 2.31 -11.34
C MET A 282 -8.00 1.43 -11.59
N SER A 283 -9.12 2.08 -11.89
CA SER A 283 -10.33 1.43 -12.37
C SER A 283 -10.18 0.99 -13.82
N THR A 284 -10.53 -0.26 -14.10
CA THR A 284 -10.60 -0.84 -15.44
C THR A 284 -11.91 -1.59 -15.59
N THR A 285 -12.26 -2.00 -16.80
CA THR A 285 -13.49 -2.78 -17.06
C THR A 285 -13.22 -3.93 -18.01
N THR A 286 -13.94 -5.03 -17.84
CA THR A 286 -14.00 -6.15 -18.79
C THR A 286 -14.75 -5.78 -20.07
N LYS A 287 -15.59 -4.73 -20.04
CA LYS A 287 -16.43 -4.27 -21.15
C LYS A 287 -15.71 -3.17 -21.93
N ARG A 288 -15.14 -3.52 -23.08
CA ARG A 288 -14.52 -2.54 -24.00
C ARG A 288 -15.46 -1.38 -24.35
N ALA A 289 -16.75 -1.66 -24.54
CA ALA A 289 -17.76 -0.63 -24.83
C ALA A 289 -17.91 0.40 -23.71
N VAL A 290 -17.79 -0.01 -22.45
CA VAL A 290 -17.80 0.90 -21.29
C VAL A 290 -16.54 1.78 -21.31
N ALA A 291 -15.35 1.19 -21.50
CA ALA A 291 -14.10 1.95 -21.55
C ALA A 291 -14.06 2.99 -22.70
N ILE A 292 -14.70 2.69 -23.84
CA ILE A 292 -14.81 3.64 -24.97
C ILE A 292 -15.53 4.93 -24.55
N GLN A 293 -16.54 4.84 -23.69
CA GLN A 293 -17.26 6.03 -23.17
C GLN A 293 -16.32 6.95 -22.40
N TYR A 294 -15.32 6.40 -21.73
CA TYR A 294 -14.30 7.16 -20.99
C TYR A 294 -13.07 7.50 -21.82
N SER A 295 -13.04 7.19 -23.12
CA SER A 295 -11.85 7.45 -23.95
C SER A 295 -11.71 8.92 -24.35
N GLY A 296 -12.80 9.70 -24.36
CA GLY A 296 -12.87 11.05 -24.90
C GLY A 296 -13.39 11.13 -26.35
N VAL A 297 -13.71 9.99 -26.97
CA VAL A 297 -14.11 9.92 -28.39
C VAL A 297 -15.47 10.55 -28.65
N ARG A 298 -16.44 10.38 -27.73
CA ARG A 298 -17.81 10.93 -27.87
C ARG A 298 -17.81 12.44 -27.68
N GLU A 299 -16.89 12.95 -26.88
CA GLU A 299 -16.66 14.36 -26.63
C GLU A 299 -15.82 15.03 -27.73
N GLY A 300 -15.44 14.29 -28.78
CA GLY A 300 -14.63 14.81 -29.89
C GLY A 300 -13.26 15.33 -29.44
N ARG A 301 -12.68 14.73 -28.40
CA ARG A 301 -11.40 15.19 -27.84
C ARG A 301 -10.24 14.79 -28.74
N ALA A 302 -9.17 15.58 -28.68
CA ALA A 302 -8.04 15.49 -29.61
C ALA A 302 -7.25 14.17 -29.56
N LEU A 303 -7.29 13.44 -28.43
CA LEU A 303 -6.51 12.20 -28.28
C LEU A 303 -7.28 11.05 -27.60
N PRO A 304 -8.37 10.53 -28.19
CA PRO A 304 -9.15 9.48 -27.56
C PRO A 304 -8.30 8.21 -27.37
N THR A 305 -8.06 7.83 -26.12
CA THR A 305 -7.09 6.75 -25.79
C THR A 305 -7.73 5.68 -24.91
N LEU A 306 -7.45 4.43 -25.27
CA LEU A 306 -7.80 3.23 -24.51
C LEU A 306 -6.54 2.47 -24.14
N LEU A 307 -6.33 2.24 -22.85
CA LEU A 307 -5.41 1.22 -22.37
C LEU A 307 -6.05 -0.15 -22.47
N GLU A 308 -5.26 -1.14 -22.88
CA GLU A 308 -5.66 -2.53 -22.94
C GLU A 308 -4.64 -3.39 -22.18
N MET A 309 -5.10 -4.11 -21.18
CA MET A 309 -4.26 -4.89 -20.27
C MET A 309 -4.64 -6.36 -20.31
N LYS A 310 -3.63 -7.23 -20.42
CA LYS A 310 -3.80 -8.67 -20.24
C LYS A 310 -3.69 -9.00 -18.76
N VAL A 311 -4.61 -9.82 -18.27
CA VAL A 311 -4.63 -10.28 -16.88
C VAL A 311 -3.89 -11.61 -16.78
N THR A 312 -3.08 -11.79 -15.74
CA THR A 312 -2.39 -13.06 -15.46
C THR A 312 -2.74 -13.58 -14.07
N SER A 313 -2.25 -14.77 -13.69
CA SER A 313 -2.38 -15.30 -12.33
C SER A 313 -1.71 -14.42 -11.26
N VAL A 314 -0.72 -13.63 -11.67
CA VAL A 314 0.05 -12.70 -10.83
C VAL A 314 -0.53 -11.30 -10.91
N ASP A 315 -0.72 -10.80 -12.12
CA ASP A 315 -1.12 -9.42 -12.43
C ASP A 315 -2.65 -9.34 -12.62
N ARG A 316 -3.40 -9.58 -11.53
CA ARG A 316 -4.87 -9.51 -11.51
C ARG A 316 -5.40 -8.45 -10.57
N GLY A 317 -6.41 -7.71 -11.03
CA GLY A 317 -7.12 -6.73 -10.22
C GLY A 317 -8.25 -7.34 -9.41
N ALA A 318 -8.92 -6.53 -8.60
CA ALA A 318 -10.10 -6.90 -7.84
C ALA A 318 -11.35 -6.65 -8.67
N SER A 319 -12.11 -7.69 -9.02
CA SER A 319 -13.45 -7.48 -9.58
C SER A 319 -14.38 -6.99 -8.46
N VAL A 320 -14.74 -5.70 -8.50
CA VAL A 320 -15.53 -5.03 -7.45
C VAL A 320 -17.00 -4.84 -7.83
N ALA A 321 -17.44 -5.39 -8.97
CA ALA A 321 -18.79 -5.23 -9.49
C ALA A 321 -19.91 -5.54 -8.48
N PHE A 322 -19.71 -6.50 -7.57
CA PHE A 322 -20.70 -6.85 -6.53
C PHE A 322 -20.82 -5.83 -5.41
N PHE A 323 -19.77 -5.06 -5.16
CA PHE A 323 -19.71 -4.00 -4.15
C PHE A 323 -20.00 -2.64 -4.74
N SER A 324 -19.85 -2.53 -6.07
CA SER A 324 -19.89 -1.26 -6.78
C SER A 324 -21.26 -0.62 -6.73
N GLN A 325 -21.25 0.70 -6.55
CA GLN A 325 -22.46 1.52 -6.72
C GLN A 325 -22.88 1.61 -8.21
N TYR A 326 -22.04 1.16 -9.15
CA TYR A 326 -22.35 1.06 -10.58
C TYR A 326 -22.01 -0.34 -11.14
N PRO A 327 -22.77 -1.39 -10.78
CA PRO A 327 -22.44 -2.78 -11.15
C PRO A 327 -22.33 -3.02 -12.67
N GLY A 328 -23.04 -2.23 -13.48
CA GLY A 328 -23.05 -2.33 -14.93
C GLY A 328 -21.69 -2.08 -15.59
N GLU A 329 -20.81 -1.34 -14.91
CA GLU A 329 -19.46 -1.01 -15.38
C GLU A 329 -18.50 -2.20 -15.31
N GLU A 330 -18.85 -3.29 -14.59
CA GLU A 330 -17.98 -4.46 -14.38
C GLU A 330 -16.54 -4.07 -14.00
N GLU A 331 -16.45 -3.18 -13.02
CA GLU A 331 -15.18 -2.61 -12.62
C GLU A 331 -14.22 -3.69 -12.06
N VAL A 332 -12.97 -3.62 -12.53
CA VAL A 332 -11.82 -4.33 -12.00
C VAL A 332 -10.79 -3.30 -11.55
N LEU A 333 -10.53 -3.29 -10.25
CA LEU A 333 -9.75 -2.27 -9.56
C LEU A 333 -8.33 -2.74 -9.27
N PHE A 334 -7.35 -1.90 -9.56
CA PHE A 334 -5.96 -2.11 -9.17
C PHE A 334 -5.57 -1.15 -8.04
N PRO A 335 -4.72 -1.60 -7.09
CA PRO A 335 -4.27 -0.77 -5.99
C PRO A 335 -3.40 0.40 -6.47
N PRO A 336 -3.26 1.46 -5.65
CA PRO A 336 -2.35 2.56 -5.92
C PRO A 336 -0.92 2.10 -6.03
N MET A 337 -0.08 2.98 -6.56
CA MET A 337 1.34 2.74 -6.78
C MET A 337 1.63 1.56 -7.71
N SER A 338 0.67 1.15 -8.55
CA SER A 338 0.87 0.10 -9.55
C SER A 338 1.73 0.62 -10.71
N PHE A 339 2.62 -0.22 -11.22
CA PHE A 339 3.53 0.15 -12.32
C PHE A 339 2.97 -0.27 -13.67
N LEU A 340 2.88 0.67 -14.61
CA LEU A 340 2.42 0.44 -15.98
C LEU A 340 3.57 0.54 -16.95
N ALA A 341 3.70 -0.46 -17.83
CA ALA A 341 4.68 -0.51 -18.90
C ALA A 341 4.01 -0.85 -20.24
N PRO A 342 4.59 -0.49 -21.39
CA PRO A 342 4.06 -0.90 -22.70
C PRO A 342 4.15 -2.43 -22.88
N ASP A 343 3.07 -3.07 -23.36
CA ASP A 343 2.99 -4.50 -23.73
C ASP A 343 2.77 -4.70 -25.24
N GLY A 344 3.26 -3.75 -26.03
CA GLY A 344 3.08 -3.75 -27.48
C GLY A 344 3.08 -2.35 -28.06
N GLN A 345 2.81 -2.28 -29.37
CA GLN A 345 2.69 -1.02 -30.09
C GLN A 345 1.26 -0.47 -29.96
N ALA A 346 1.15 0.85 -29.83
CA ALA A 346 -0.13 1.54 -29.91
C ALA A 346 -0.72 1.41 -31.34
N GLN A 347 -2.03 1.25 -31.44
CA GLN A 347 -2.72 1.05 -32.70
C GLN A 347 -3.97 1.91 -32.77
N LEU A 348 -4.26 2.49 -33.93
CA LEU A 348 -5.53 3.14 -34.16
C LEU A 348 -6.62 2.09 -34.39
N ARG A 349 -7.80 2.34 -33.83
CA ARG A 349 -8.98 1.46 -33.95
C ARG A 349 -10.21 2.29 -34.24
N VAL A 350 -10.95 1.89 -35.27
CA VAL A 350 -12.29 2.43 -35.53
C VAL A 350 -13.28 1.80 -34.59
N THR A 351 -14.14 2.63 -34.01
CA THR A 351 -15.29 2.26 -33.20
C THR A 351 -16.53 2.92 -33.77
N ALA A 352 -17.72 2.53 -33.31
CA ALA A 352 -18.97 3.19 -33.69
C ALA A 352 -18.95 4.70 -33.33
N ASP A 353 -18.28 5.06 -32.24
CA ASP A 353 -18.22 6.43 -31.73
C ASP A 353 -17.12 7.29 -32.39
N GLY A 354 -16.17 6.67 -33.12
CA GLY A 354 -15.02 7.36 -33.72
C GLY A 354 -13.74 6.56 -33.67
N VAL A 355 -12.60 7.22 -33.87
CA VAL A 355 -11.29 6.56 -33.85
C VAL A 355 -10.63 6.73 -32.50
N VAL A 356 -10.13 5.62 -31.95
CA VAL A 356 -9.46 5.57 -30.66
C VAL A 356 -8.06 4.98 -30.81
N ARG A 357 -7.10 5.52 -30.06
CA ARG A 357 -5.76 4.96 -29.91
C ARG A 357 -5.79 3.88 -28.85
N LEU A 358 -5.65 2.62 -29.26
CA LEU A 358 -5.53 1.47 -28.38
C LEU A 358 -4.06 1.26 -28.01
N VAL A 359 -3.73 1.31 -26.73
CA VAL A 359 -2.38 1.18 -26.20
C VAL A 359 -2.29 -0.08 -25.33
N PRO A 360 -1.60 -1.13 -25.80
CA PRO A 360 -1.33 -2.31 -24.99
C PRO A 360 -0.41 -1.97 -23.82
N ALA A 361 -0.83 -2.31 -22.60
CA ALA A 361 -0.08 -2.06 -21.39
C ALA A 361 -0.04 -3.30 -20.50
N ARG A 362 1.08 -3.50 -19.81
CA ARG A 362 1.22 -4.44 -18.71
C ARG A 362 1.19 -3.67 -17.41
N LEU A 363 0.41 -4.19 -16.46
CA LEU A 363 0.32 -3.64 -15.10
C LEU A 363 1.02 -4.60 -14.16
N ASN A 364 1.90 -4.07 -13.30
CA ASN A 364 2.55 -4.82 -12.24
C ASN A 364 2.09 -4.25 -10.89
N LEU A 365 1.55 -5.13 -10.07
CA LEU A 365 1.06 -4.77 -8.74
C LEU A 365 2.23 -4.43 -7.82
N ASN A 366 2.09 -3.35 -7.07
CA ASN A 366 2.98 -3.12 -5.95
C ASN A 366 2.56 -4.02 -4.78
N LEU A 367 3.33 -5.08 -4.54
CA LEU A 367 3.13 -5.98 -3.40
C LEU A 367 3.78 -5.44 -2.11
N ASN A 368 4.65 -4.42 -2.24
CA ASN A 368 5.38 -3.78 -1.16
C ASN A 368 4.73 -2.47 -0.71
N LEU A 369 3.39 -2.36 -0.74
CA LEU A 369 2.69 -1.13 -0.35
C LEU A 369 2.89 -0.70 1.11
N GLY A 370 3.68 -1.44 1.92
CA GLY A 370 3.94 -1.16 3.34
C GLY A 370 2.71 -1.34 4.25
N THR A 371 1.54 -1.51 3.65
CA THR A 371 0.23 -1.53 4.30
C THR A 371 -0.42 -2.91 4.32
N GLY A 372 0.21 -3.92 3.73
CA GLY A 372 -0.18 -5.34 3.85
C GLY A 372 -1.69 -5.63 3.74
N LYS A 373 -2.10 -6.80 4.22
CA LYS A 373 -3.50 -7.01 4.62
C LYS A 373 -3.72 -6.42 6.02
N LEU A 374 -4.98 -6.16 6.41
CA LEU A 374 -5.31 -5.69 7.77
C LEU A 374 -4.63 -6.53 8.87
N GLU A 375 -4.59 -7.85 8.70
CA GLU A 375 -3.98 -8.76 9.68
C GLU A 375 -2.45 -8.54 9.80
N GLU A 376 -1.79 -8.19 8.69
CA GLU A 376 -0.37 -7.90 8.66
C GLU A 376 -0.05 -6.55 9.33
N LEU A 377 -0.93 -5.55 9.16
CA LEU A 377 -0.86 -4.25 9.84
C LEU A 377 -1.00 -4.41 11.36
N LEU A 378 -2.03 -5.14 11.81
CA LEU A 378 -2.25 -5.40 13.24
C LEU A 378 -1.06 -6.13 13.86
N GLY A 379 -0.46 -7.08 13.14
CA GLY A 379 0.74 -7.79 13.57
C GLY A 379 2.02 -6.94 13.56
N ARG A 380 2.08 -5.85 12.78
CA ARG A 380 3.31 -5.03 12.63
C ARG A 380 3.70 -4.36 13.93
N ARG A 381 2.75 -3.73 14.63
CA ARG A 381 3.01 -3.05 15.92
C ARG A 381 3.54 -4.02 16.98
N ARG A 382 2.96 -5.23 17.07
CA ARG A 382 3.46 -6.31 17.93
C ARG A 382 4.88 -6.73 17.55
N ARG A 383 5.15 -7.00 16.27
CA ARG A 383 6.50 -7.39 15.80
C ARG A 383 7.54 -6.32 16.10
N SER A 384 7.21 -5.04 15.85
CA SER A 384 8.09 -3.90 16.13
C SER A 384 8.36 -3.77 17.63
N HIS A 385 7.34 -3.84 18.48
CA HIS A 385 7.51 -3.80 19.95
C HIS A 385 8.43 -4.92 20.45
N LEU A 386 8.17 -6.16 20.05
CA LEU A 386 8.99 -7.31 20.46
C LEU A 386 10.43 -7.20 19.91
N ALA A 387 10.62 -6.62 18.73
CA ALA A 387 11.96 -6.35 18.20
C ALA A 387 12.70 -5.27 19.01
N SER A 388 12.02 -4.16 19.35
CA SER A 388 12.57 -3.11 20.22
C SER A 388 12.92 -3.65 21.60
N PHE A 389 12.08 -4.50 22.19
CA PHE A 389 12.36 -5.11 23.49
C PHE A 389 13.59 -6.02 23.41
N ARG A 390 13.69 -6.89 22.38
CA ARG A 390 14.91 -7.71 22.19
C ARG A 390 16.17 -6.88 22.06
N PHE A 391 16.10 -5.75 21.35
CA PHE A 391 17.23 -4.83 21.24
C PHE A 391 17.61 -4.24 22.60
N LEU A 392 16.63 -3.80 23.40
CA LEU A 392 16.85 -3.29 24.75
C LEU A 392 17.53 -4.35 25.64
N VAL A 393 17.10 -5.61 25.60
CA VAL A 393 17.73 -6.70 26.38
C VAL A 393 19.19 -6.89 25.97
N GLY A 394 19.48 -6.85 24.66
CA GLY A 394 20.85 -6.96 24.15
C GLY A 394 21.75 -5.81 24.58
N ASP A 395 21.25 -4.57 24.51
CA ASP A 395 21.98 -3.37 24.93
C ASP A 395 22.21 -3.32 26.44
N LEU A 396 21.18 -3.68 27.21
CA LEU A 396 21.23 -3.80 28.66
C LEU A 396 22.32 -4.78 29.11
N GLY A 397 22.50 -5.90 28.40
CA GLY A 397 23.57 -6.85 28.68
C GLY A 397 24.96 -6.26 28.54
N SER A 398 25.15 -5.32 27.61
CA SER A 398 26.43 -4.59 27.45
C SER A 398 26.59 -3.54 28.54
N THR A 399 25.52 -2.80 28.86
CA THR A 399 25.53 -1.77 29.90
C THR A 399 25.81 -2.34 31.29
N LEU A 400 25.14 -3.44 31.67
CA LEU A 400 25.33 -4.08 32.97
C LEU A 400 26.76 -4.59 33.15
N ARG A 401 27.37 -5.16 32.11
CA ARG A 401 28.77 -5.58 32.15
C ARG A 401 29.72 -4.39 32.28
N GLY A 402 29.43 -3.28 31.60
CA GLY A 402 30.17 -2.02 31.75
C GLY A 402 30.14 -1.51 33.19
N ILE A 403 28.95 -1.40 33.79
CA ILE A 403 28.78 -0.99 35.20
C ILE A 403 29.54 -1.94 36.13
N ALA A 404 29.42 -3.25 35.93
CA ALA A 404 30.10 -4.24 36.75
C ALA A 404 31.63 -4.12 36.67
N ALA A 405 32.18 -3.78 35.50
CA ALA A 405 33.61 -3.56 35.32
C ALA A 405 34.09 -2.26 35.99
N ASP A 406 33.37 -1.15 35.80
CA ASP A 406 33.72 0.17 36.33
C ASP A 406 33.65 0.22 37.86
N GLU A 407 32.61 -0.39 38.44
CA GLU A 407 32.36 -0.41 39.88
C GLU A 407 33.10 -1.58 40.60
N ARG A 408 34.02 -2.26 39.90
CA ARG A 408 34.85 -3.36 40.43
C ARG A 408 34.04 -4.45 41.12
N ALA A 409 32.95 -4.89 40.49
CA ALA A 409 32.03 -5.90 41.02
C ALA A 409 32.73 -7.20 41.45
N GLU A 410 33.80 -7.60 40.74
CA GLU A 410 34.60 -8.78 41.06
C GLU A 410 35.39 -8.62 42.38
N GLU A 411 35.90 -7.42 42.67
CA GLU A 411 36.55 -7.13 43.96
C GLU A 411 35.54 -7.20 45.11
N ARG A 412 34.32 -6.71 44.87
CA ARG A 412 33.24 -6.81 45.84
C ARG A 412 32.84 -8.28 46.07
N LEU A 413 32.64 -9.05 45.01
CA LEU A 413 32.30 -10.47 45.09
C LEU A 413 33.37 -11.29 45.83
N ALA A 414 34.65 -10.94 45.68
CA ALA A 414 35.73 -11.62 46.40
C ALA A 414 35.64 -11.47 47.93
N ARG A 415 34.95 -10.42 48.42
CA ARG A 415 34.74 -10.14 49.85
C ARG A 415 33.38 -10.59 50.36
N ASP A 416 32.50 -11.09 49.47
CA ASP A 416 31.15 -11.49 49.82
C ASP A 416 31.15 -12.82 50.59
N PRO A 417 30.65 -12.86 51.84
CA PRO A 417 30.64 -14.07 52.67
C PRO A 417 29.68 -15.15 52.13
N LEU A 418 28.69 -14.78 51.31
CA LEU A 418 27.73 -15.69 50.68
C LEU A 418 28.00 -15.87 49.18
N ARG A 419 29.27 -15.75 48.77
CA ARG A 419 29.67 -16.12 47.40
C ARG A 419 29.42 -17.60 47.08
N ILE A 420 29.52 -18.49 48.06
CA ILE A 420 29.28 -19.93 47.90
C ILE A 420 28.19 -20.36 48.88
N VAL A 421 27.03 -20.75 48.37
CA VAL A 421 25.87 -21.14 49.17
C VAL A 421 25.34 -22.49 48.66
N TYR A 422 25.14 -23.45 49.57
CA TYR A 422 24.69 -24.83 49.25
C TYR A 422 25.44 -25.51 48.08
N GLY A 423 26.73 -25.19 47.88
CA GLY A 423 27.55 -25.75 46.80
C GLY A 423 27.46 -25.01 45.45
N VAL A 424 26.64 -23.96 45.35
CA VAL A 424 26.57 -23.07 44.18
C VAL A 424 27.55 -21.92 44.36
N THR A 425 28.41 -21.68 43.36
CA THR A 425 29.33 -20.53 43.34
C THR A 425 28.73 -19.40 42.52
N HIS A 426 28.44 -18.27 43.16
CA HIS A 426 27.96 -17.08 42.48
C HIS A 426 29.10 -16.35 41.76
N THR A 427 28.77 -15.75 40.61
CA THR A 427 29.68 -14.93 39.79
C THR A 427 29.00 -13.63 39.41
N VAL A 428 29.77 -12.58 39.13
CA VAL A 428 29.23 -11.31 38.64
C VAL A 428 28.49 -11.50 37.32
N GLU A 429 29.08 -12.30 36.42
CA GLU A 429 28.42 -12.68 35.17
C GLU A 429 27.12 -13.46 35.43
N GLY A 430 27.08 -14.34 36.43
CA GLY A 430 25.88 -15.05 36.85
C GLY A 430 24.77 -14.10 37.33
N LEU A 431 25.11 -13.06 38.09
CA LEU A 431 24.18 -12.01 38.48
C LEU A 431 23.68 -11.22 37.27
N VAL A 432 24.55 -10.85 36.33
CA VAL A 432 24.15 -10.18 35.08
C VAL A 432 23.21 -11.07 34.27
N GLN A 433 23.50 -12.36 34.13
CA GLN A 433 22.63 -13.31 33.43
C GLN A 433 21.28 -13.49 34.15
N ARG A 434 21.25 -13.50 35.48
CA ARG A 434 19.99 -13.54 36.25
C ARG A 434 19.14 -12.30 35.99
N ILE A 435 19.75 -11.11 36.02
CA ILE A 435 19.08 -9.84 35.74
C ILE A 435 18.51 -9.85 34.31
N LEU A 436 19.29 -10.28 33.32
CA LEU A 436 18.81 -10.40 31.94
C LEU A 436 17.66 -11.41 31.81
N GLY A 437 17.74 -12.53 32.53
CA GLY A 437 16.66 -13.52 32.62
C GLY A 437 15.35 -12.92 33.15
N LEU A 438 15.41 -12.10 34.21
CA LEU A 438 14.23 -11.41 34.74
C LEU A 438 13.58 -10.46 33.73
N VAL A 439 14.39 -9.73 32.95
CA VAL A 439 13.87 -8.84 31.90
C VAL A 439 13.29 -9.66 30.73
N GLU A 440 13.91 -10.79 30.41
CA GLU A 440 13.45 -11.71 29.37
C GLU A 440 12.11 -12.38 29.75
N GLU A 441 11.86 -12.66 31.04
CA GLU A 441 10.57 -13.12 31.55
C GLU A 441 9.46 -12.06 31.27
N VAL A 442 9.73 -10.78 31.49
CA VAL A 442 8.80 -9.68 31.14
C VAL A 442 8.56 -9.62 29.63
N ARG A 443 9.62 -9.79 28.82
CA ARG A 443 9.51 -9.84 27.36
C ARG A 443 8.65 -11.03 26.90
N ALA A 444 8.81 -12.20 27.51
CA ALA A 444 8.02 -13.39 27.19
C ALA A 444 6.53 -13.17 27.50
N SER A 445 6.20 -12.53 28.63
CA SER A 445 4.83 -12.14 28.96
C SER A 445 4.20 -11.21 27.90
N HIS A 446 4.97 -10.25 27.36
CA HIS A 446 4.52 -9.42 26.23
C HIS A 446 4.31 -10.23 24.95
N GLU A 447 5.10 -11.28 24.72
CA GLU A 447 4.94 -12.14 23.55
C GLU A 447 3.64 -12.95 23.62
N GLU A 448 3.20 -13.38 24.80
CA GLU A 448 1.95 -14.11 25.02
C GLU A 448 0.70 -13.22 25.01
N THR A 449 0.88 -11.90 25.04
CA THR A 449 -0.21 -10.93 25.05
C THR A 449 -1.02 -10.92 23.75
N THR A 450 -2.34 -10.71 23.85
CA THR A 450 -3.25 -10.65 22.69
C THR A 450 -2.93 -9.50 21.73
N ALA A 451 -3.21 -9.69 20.44
CA ALA A 451 -3.00 -8.67 19.42
C ALA A 451 -3.76 -7.35 19.71
N GLU A 452 -4.91 -7.44 20.36
CA GLU A 452 -5.77 -6.30 20.72
C GLU A 452 -5.07 -5.29 21.65
N ARG A 453 -4.26 -5.76 22.60
CA ARG A 453 -3.50 -4.86 23.49
C ARG A 453 -2.40 -4.09 22.76
N PHE A 454 -1.93 -4.59 21.62
CA PHE A 454 -1.00 -3.85 20.77
C PHE A 454 -1.71 -2.79 19.91
N THR A 455 -3.00 -2.95 19.65
CA THR A 455 -3.75 -2.06 18.77
C THR A 455 -4.40 -0.91 19.54
N ASP A 456 -4.77 -1.13 20.80
CA ASP A 456 -5.24 -0.08 21.70
C ASP A 456 -4.08 0.80 22.19
N ASP A 457 -4.20 2.12 22.03
CA ASP A 457 -3.11 3.06 22.34
C ASP A 457 -2.80 3.16 23.84
N ALA A 458 -3.82 3.08 24.69
CA ALA A 458 -3.62 3.15 26.14
C ALA A 458 -2.94 1.88 26.66
N ALA A 459 -3.40 0.71 26.22
CA ALA A 459 -2.80 -0.57 26.54
C ALA A 459 -1.37 -0.69 25.99
N TYR A 460 -1.14 -0.25 24.74
CA TYR A 460 0.19 -0.27 24.13
C TYR A 460 1.16 0.67 24.86
N LYS A 461 0.70 1.87 25.24
CA LYS A 461 1.51 2.78 26.08
C LYS A 461 1.93 2.08 27.38
N GLY A 462 1.02 1.35 28.02
CA GLY A 462 1.34 0.53 29.19
C GLY A 462 2.44 -0.50 28.93
N LEU A 463 2.36 -1.25 27.82
CA LEU A 463 3.38 -2.22 27.42
C LEU A 463 4.76 -1.57 27.16
N VAL A 464 4.78 -0.38 26.56
CA VAL A 464 6.02 0.38 26.33
C VAL A 464 6.60 0.87 27.65
N THR A 465 5.77 1.38 28.56
CA THR A 465 6.22 1.80 29.90
C THR A 465 6.81 0.62 30.68
N GLU A 466 6.12 -0.52 30.71
CA GLU A 466 6.60 -1.74 31.39
C GLU A 466 7.95 -2.23 30.82
N MET A 467 8.12 -2.18 29.49
CA MET A 467 9.40 -2.49 28.84
C MET A 467 10.54 -1.58 29.31
N LEU A 468 10.32 -0.26 29.35
CA LEU A 468 11.32 0.73 29.76
C LEU A 468 11.64 0.64 31.26
N ASP A 469 10.61 0.43 32.07
CA ASP A 469 10.71 0.27 33.52
C ASP A 469 11.52 -0.98 33.86
N ALA A 470 11.29 -2.10 33.16
CA ALA A 470 12.07 -3.33 33.33
C ALA A 470 13.57 -3.09 33.08
N GLY A 471 13.92 -2.32 32.04
CA GLY A 471 15.31 -1.93 31.75
C GLY A 471 15.93 -1.07 32.86
N THR A 472 15.17 -0.12 33.41
CA THR A 472 15.63 0.75 34.52
C THR A 472 15.81 -0.04 35.82
N MET A 473 14.84 -0.91 36.15
CA MET A 473 14.90 -1.75 37.33
C MET A 473 16.06 -2.75 37.27
N ALA A 474 16.38 -3.29 36.09
CA ALA A 474 17.52 -4.18 35.90
C ALA A 474 18.85 -3.57 36.36
N GLY A 475 19.11 -2.31 35.99
CA GLY A 475 20.28 -1.58 36.49
C GLY A 475 20.26 -1.36 38.00
N SER A 476 19.07 -1.28 38.60
CA SER A 476 18.93 -1.11 40.06
C SER A 476 19.31 -2.37 40.84
N VAL A 477 19.10 -3.56 40.27
CA VAL A 477 19.53 -4.83 40.91
C VAL A 477 21.05 -4.85 41.09
N LEU A 478 21.79 -4.57 40.01
CA LEU A 478 23.25 -4.55 40.05
C LEU A 478 23.77 -3.44 40.98
N ARG A 479 23.22 -2.22 40.89
CA ARG A 479 23.60 -1.09 41.76
C ARG A 479 23.28 -1.34 43.23
N LEU A 480 22.16 -1.99 43.55
CA LEU A 480 21.85 -2.39 44.92
C LEU A 480 22.94 -3.30 45.48
N TYR A 481 23.33 -4.31 44.70
CA TYR A 481 24.44 -5.17 45.08
C TYR A 481 25.74 -4.39 45.24
N LEU A 482 26.04 -3.41 44.39
CA LEU A 482 27.32 -2.70 44.45
C LEU A 482 27.38 -1.63 45.56
N GLU A 483 26.27 -0.96 45.84
CA GLU A 483 26.21 0.18 46.78
C GLU A 483 25.90 -0.25 48.21
N ASP A 484 24.97 -1.18 48.43
CA ASP A 484 24.54 -1.58 49.77
C ASP A 484 25.40 -2.73 50.30
N GLN A 485 26.46 -2.42 51.07
CA GLN A 485 27.37 -3.40 51.68
C GLN A 485 26.69 -4.41 52.61
N SER A 486 25.44 -4.14 53.06
CA SER A 486 24.67 -5.08 53.88
C SER A 486 23.99 -6.18 53.06
N ARG A 487 23.93 -6.05 51.72
CA ARG A 487 23.34 -7.03 50.82
C ARG A 487 24.40 -7.95 50.22
N GLN A 488 24.18 -9.24 50.36
CA GLN A 488 25.02 -10.26 49.75
C GLN A 488 24.49 -10.66 48.38
N ILE A 489 25.36 -11.23 47.53
CA ILE A 489 24.98 -11.64 46.17
C ILE A 489 23.83 -12.66 46.15
N ASP A 490 23.84 -13.61 47.09
CA ASP A 490 22.79 -14.63 47.24
C ASP A 490 21.41 -13.99 47.48
N ASP A 491 21.33 -12.99 48.37
CA ASP A 491 20.09 -12.26 48.63
C ASP A 491 19.57 -11.56 47.37
N VAL A 492 20.47 -10.91 46.63
CA VAL A 492 20.10 -10.10 45.47
C VAL A 492 19.67 -10.98 44.28
N MET A 493 20.25 -12.18 44.15
CA MET A 493 19.88 -13.15 43.11
C MET A 493 18.44 -13.65 43.21
N GLU A 494 17.88 -13.66 44.41
CA GLU A 494 16.49 -14.07 44.72
C GLU A 494 15.48 -12.92 44.60
N MET A 495 15.93 -11.68 44.42
CA MET A 495 15.04 -10.52 44.33
C MET A 495 14.35 -10.41 42.96
N THR A 496 13.11 -9.93 42.96
CA THR A 496 12.47 -9.44 41.74
C THR A 496 13.05 -8.08 41.33
N LEU A 497 12.90 -7.70 40.05
CA LEU A 497 13.27 -6.38 39.55
C LEU A 497 12.67 -5.25 40.41
N GLN A 498 11.39 -5.38 40.76
CA GLN A 498 10.65 -4.38 41.51
C GLN A 498 11.15 -4.27 42.97
N ASP A 499 11.40 -5.41 43.63
CA ASP A 499 11.86 -5.41 45.02
C ASP A 499 13.27 -4.82 45.14
N ALA A 500 14.17 -5.19 44.22
CA ALA A 500 15.52 -4.65 44.20
C ALA A 500 15.52 -3.14 43.91
N HIS A 501 14.69 -2.69 42.98
CA HIS A 501 14.55 -1.27 42.67
C HIS A 501 14.02 -0.46 43.87
N ARG A 502 12.99 -0.95 44.56
CA ARG A 502 12.47 -0.32 45.79
C ARG A 502 13.52 -0.30 46.91
N ALA A 503 14.26 -1.39 47.08
CA ALA A 503 15.31 -1.49 48.08
C ALA A 503 16.45 -0.49 47.82
N LEU A 504 16.87 -0.31 46.56
CA LEU A 504 17.88 0.69 46.20
C LEU A 504 17.40 2.11 46.50
N ILE A 505 16.15 2.44 46.14
CA ILE A 505 15.56 3.75 46.46
C ILE A 505 15.56 3.98 47.97
N ALA A 506 15.14 2.98 48.76
CA ALA A 506 15.10 3.09 50.22
C ALA A 506 16.52 3.22 50.82
N PHE A 507 17.50 2.50 50.29
CA PHE A 507 18.90 2.60 50.69
C PHE A 507 19.44 4.02 50.44
N ARG A 508 19.35 4.53 49.21
CA ARG A 508 19.81 5.87 48.86
C ARG A 508 19.07 6.97 49.62
N ALA A 509 17.76 6.83 49.83
CA ALA A 509 16.98 7.79 50.61
C ALA A 509 17.42 7.87 52.08
N ARG A 510 17.80 6.73 52.69
CA ARG A 510 18.31 6.69 54.06
C ARG A 510 19.73 7.23 54.20
N ALA A 511 20.56 7.07 53.17
CA ALA A 511 21.93 7.58 53.17
C ALA A 511 22.01 9.11 52.92
N MET A 512 21.06 9.66 52.15
CA MET A 512 21.07 11.07 51.72
C MET A 512 21.20 12.12 52.84
N PRO A 513 20.52 12.01 54.00
CA PRO A 513 20.61 13.01 55.06
C PRO A 513 22.01 13.19 55.66
N ALA A 514 22.87 12.17 55.54
CA ALA A 514 24.25 12.21 56.03
C ALA A 514 25.23 12.90 55.08
N LEU A 515 24.77 13.29 53.87
CA LEU A 515 25.58 13.99 52.87
C LEU A 515 25.37 15.50 52.98
N GLU A 516 26.40 16.28 52.62
CA GLU A 516 26.35 17.74 52.59
C GLU A 516 26.77 18.31 51.23
N GLY A 517 26.43 19.58 50.99
CA GLY A 517 26.86 20.33 49.81
C GLY A 517 26.51 19.67 48.47
N GLU A 518 27.49 19.61 47.58
CA GLU A 518 27.37 19.08 46.22
C GLU A 518 27.03 17.57 46.20
N ALA A 519 27.59 16.79 47.13
CA ALA A 519 27.32 15.36 47.24
C ALA A 519 25.84 15.08 47.57
N ARG A 520 25.21 15.89 48.44
CA ARG A 520 23.78 15.79 48.73
C ARG A 520 22.92 16.13 47.52
N ARG A 521 23.31 17.16 46.74
CA ARG A 521 22.61 17.54 45.50
C ARG A 521 22.69 16.43 44.47
N ALA A 522 23.87 15.85 44.25
CA ALA A 522 24.07 14.74 43.33
C ALA A 522 23.25 13.49 43.74
N ALA A 523 23.24 13.15 45.04
CA ALA A 523 22.43 12.04 45.55
C ALA A 523 20.92 12.28 45.42
N ALA A 524 20.45 13.51 45.66
CA ALA A 524 19.06 13.89 45.46
C ALA A 524 18.66 13.79 43.97
N LEU A 525 19.51 14.27 43.06
CA LEU A 525 19.29 14.16 41.63
C LEU A 525 19.22 12.69 41.18
N GLY A 526 20.16 11.85 41.62
CA GLY A 526 20.15 10.42 41.31
C GLY A 526 18.92 9.68 41.86
N LEU A 527 18.39 10.11 43.01
CA LEU A 527 17.15 9.56 43.56
C LEU A 527 15.90 10.02 42.76
N CYS A 528 15.88 11.26 42.30
CA CYS A 528 14.83 11.76 41.42
C CYS A 528 14.84 11.04 40.06
N GLN A 529 16.02 10.77 39.50
CA GLN A 529 16.18 9.99 38.27
C GLN A 529 15.68 8.56 38.44
N LEU A 530 16.06 7.87 39.53
CA LEU A 530 15.55 6.52 39.83
C LEU A 530 14.03 6.47 40.00
N LYS A 531 13.41 7.56 40.49
CA LYS A 531 11.95 7.68 40.62
C LYS A 531 11.26 8.13 39.33
N GLY A 532 11.99 8.32 38.23
CA GLY A 532 11.45 8.81 36.96
C GLY A 532 10.95 10.26 37.02
N LEU A 533 11.39 11.06 38.01
CA LEU A 533 10.96 12.45 38.19
C LEU A 533 11.78 13.44 37.33
N VAL A 534 12.93 13.01 36.81
CA VAL A 534 13.86 13.83 36.01
C VAL A 534 14.51 12.95 34.93
N VAL A 535 14.57 13.46 33.69
CA VAL A 535 15.04 12.71 32.51
C VAL A 535 16.49 13.07 32.09
N GLU A 536 17.01 14.25 32.46
CA GLU A 536 18.40 14.67 32.15
C GLU A 536 19.05 15.50 33.28
N ARG A 537 20.39 15.53 33.29
CA ARG A 537 21.20 16.43 34.13
C ARG A 537 20.73 17.86 33.87
N ILE A 538 20.32 18.56 34.93
CA ILE A 538 20.22 20.02 34.89
C ILE A 538 21.64 20.49 34.61
N ASP A 539 21.90 21.01 33.41
CA ASP A 539 23.14 21.70 33.11
C ASP A 539 23.35 22.76 34.18
N GLU A 540 24.51 22.68 34.84
CA GLU A 540 24.95 23.68 35.80
C GLU A 540 25.12 25.01 35.05
N ALA A 541 24.07 25.83 35.05
CA ALA A 541 24.22 27.25 34.85
C ALA A 541 25.01 27.80 36.05
N SER A 542 26.29 28.07 35.82
CA SER A 542 27.12 29.00 36.59
C SER A 542 28.12 29.66 35.66
#